data_AF-A0A1V6DEL0-F1
#
_entry.id   AF-A0A1V6DEL0-F1
#
_cell.length_a   1.000
_cell.length_b   1.000
_cell.length_c   1.000
_cell.angle_alpha   90.00
_cell.angle_beta   90.00
_cell.angle_gamma   90.00
#
_symmetry.space_group_name_H-M   'P 1'
#
loop_
_entity.id
_entity.type
_entity.pdbx_description
1 polymer ?
#
loop_
_entity_poly.entity_id
_entity_poly.type
_entity_poly.pdbx_seq_one_letter_code
_entity_poly.pdbx_strand_id
1 'polypeptide(L)'
;MKEVVTMWKNTRMIILVALSAAIYAAFLIVFKGGIPIVPGVTEVRPANVFPPVFGLLFGPAGAWGAAIGNLIGDLFGGTLGMGSIFGFFGNFFLGFIPYKMWGATFGLVPKNDMKQNTNSFKKVLAFELVSLVAAAACGVIIAWYLDLTGIVPFAFLAITITVNNFAASVVLGPILLLLLYPRVKRWGLVWTDIMAKEDVAKGFAKTIGSILMIVGAIGGLIVGVLVAIGVAGQQLYGFTGAQGQVAVWLSVLPFLLMIIVASVMLSGQEQFVEELED
;
A
#
# COMPACT_ATOMS: atom_id res chain seq x y z
N MET A 1 -12.06 8.41 3.74
CA MET A 1 -12.34 7.62 2.53
C MET A 1 -13.28 8.31 1.54
N LYS A 2 -13.86 9.49 1.83
CA LYS A 2 -14.68 10.26 0.87
C LYS A 2 -13.92 10.48 -0.44
N GLU A 3 -12.65 10.84 -0.31
CA GLU A 3 -11.68 11.12 -1.39
C GLU A 3 -11.49 9.97 -2.37
N VAL A 4 -11.62 8.71 -1.93
CA VAL A 4 -11.46 7.52 -2.77
C VAL A 4 -12.56 7.44 -3.82
N VAL A 5 -13.72 8.01 -3.54
CA VAL A 5 -14.91 8.03 -4.41
C VAL A 5 -15.05 9.37 -5.12
N THR A 6 -14.89 10.48 -4.41
CA THR A 6 -15.09 11.82 -4.99
C THR A 6 -14.05 12.20 -6.03
N MET A 7 -12.83 11.63 -5.97
CA MET A 7 -11.80 11.90 -6.99
C MET A 7 -12.24 11.54 -8.41
N TRP A 8 -13.16 10.59 -8.59
CA TRP A 8 -13.69 10.18 -9.90
C TRP A 8 -14.54 11.26 -10.58
N LYS A 9 -14.90 12.33 -9.86
CA LYS A 9 -15.55 13.51 -10.45
C LYS A 9 -14.54 14.46 -11.11
N ASN A 10 -13.24 14.24 -10.91
CA ASN A 10 -12.17 15.13 -11.36
C ASN A 10 -11.36 14.45 -12.48
N THR A 11 -11.40 15.03 -13.68
CA THR A 11 -10.71 14.50 -14.86
C THR A 11 -9.20 14.36 -14.66
N ARG A 12 -8.55 15.29 -13.96
CA ARG A 12 -7.10 15.20 -13.68
C ARG A 12 -6.78 14.00 -12.79
N MET A 13 -7.62 13.71 -11.78
CA MET A 13 -7.45 12.54 -10.94
C MET A 13 -7.65 11.24 -11.72
N ILE A 14 -8.65 11.18 -12.60
CA ILE A 14 -8.87 10.00 -13.48
C ILE A 14 -7.64 9.76 -14.36
N ILE A 15 -7.06 10.81 -14.95
CA ILE A 15 -5.84 10.70 -15.74
C ILE A 15 -4.68 10.18 -14.89
N LEU A 16 -4.53 10.65 -13.64
CA LEU A 16 -3.50 10.16 -12.73
C LEU A 16 -3.69 8.69 -12.34
N VAL A 17 -4.93 8.19 -12.24
CA VAL A 17 -5.20 6.75 -12.07
C VAL A 17 -4.65 5.99 -13.27
N ALA A 18 -5.00 6.40 -14.48
CA ALA A 18 -4.57 5.75 -15.71
C ALA A 18 -3.04 5.75 -15.85
N LEU A 19 -2.40 6.90 -15.58
CA LEU A 19 -0.95 7.05 -15.64
C LEU A 19 -0.25 6.17 -14.59
N SER A 20 -0.72 6.19 -13.35
CA SER A 20 -0.17 5.38 -12.25
C SER A 20 -0.30 3.89 -12.55
N ALA A 21 -1.46 3.46 -13.04
CA ALA A 21 -1.72 2.08 -13.44
C ALA A 21 -0.84 1.66 -14.62
N ALA A 22 -0.72 2.51 -15.65
CA ALA A 22 0.09 2.22 -16.84
C ALA A 22 1.58 2.09 -16.50
N ILE A 23 2.14 3.01 -15.72
CA ILE A 23 3.54 2.95 -15.30
C ILE A 23 3.78 1.71 -14.44
N TYR A 24 2.93 1.49 -13.43
CA TYR A 24 3.10 0.34 -12.54
C TYR A 24 2.99 -0.98 -13.31
N ALA A 25 1.96 -1.14 -14.14
CA ALA A 25 1.77 -2.33 -14.97
C ALA A 25 2.90 -2.55 -15.97
N ALA A 26 3.38 -1.49 -16.64
CA ALA A 26 4.46 -1.60 -17.62
C ALA A 26 5.74 -2.16 -16.96
N PHE A 27 6.11 -1.63 -15.80
CA PHE A 27 7.27 -2.13 -15.06
C PHE A 27 7.02 -3.55 -14.55
N LEU A 28 5.81 -3.85 -14.05
CA LEU A 28 5.46 -5.22 -13.66
C LEU A 28 5.63 -6.21 -14.80
N ILE A 29 5.13 -5.89 -16.00
CA ILE A 29 5.24 -6.75 -17.18
C ILE A 29 6.70 -6.98 -17.57
N VAL A 30 7.51 -5.91 -17.58
CA VAL A 30 8.94 -5.98 -17.91
C VAL A 30 9.69 -6.88 -16.92
N PHE A 31 9.40 -6.76 -15.63
CA PHE A 31 10.07 -7.55 -14.59
C PHE A 31 9.40 -8.92 -14.32
N LYS A 32 8.24 -9.21 -14.94
CA LYS A 32 7.50 -10.47 -14.78
C LYS A 32 8.30 -11.70 -15.22
N GLY A 33 9.11 -11.55 -16.27
CA GLY A 33 10.05 -12.58 -16.75
C GLY A 33 11.34 -12.68 -15.93
N GLY A 34 11.42 -11.96 -14.80
CA GLY A 34 12.57 -11.96 -13.89
C GLY A 34 12.63 -13.21 -13.01
N ILE A 35 13.04 -13.05 -11.75
CA ILE A 35 13.23 -14.16 -10.81
C ILE A 35 11.88 -14.50 -10.15
N PRO A 36 11.22 -15.63 -10.48
CA PRO A 36 9.99 -16.04 -9.80
C PRO A 36 10.32 -16.45 -8.36
N ILE A 37 9.52 -15.98 -7.39
CA ILE A 37 9.61 -16.41 -5.99
C ILE A 37 8.61 -17.54 -5.76
N VAL A 38 7.41 -17.39 -6.30
CA VAL A 38 6.38 -18.42 -6.40
C VAL A 38 5.86 -18.44 -7.83
N PRO A 39 6.13 -19.52 -8.58
CA PRO A 39 5.59 -19.68 -9.92
C PRO A 39 4.06 -19.47 -9.95
N GLY A 40 3.59 -18.56 -10.79
CA GLY A 40 2.16 -18.26 -10.96
C GLY A 40 1.53 -17.36 -9.88
N VAL A 41 2.27 -16.96 -8.84
CA VAL A 41 1.74 -16.12 -7.74
C VAL A 41 2.54 -14.83 -7.54
N THR A 42 3.88 -14.90 -7.45
CA THR A 42 4.70 -13.70 -7.22
C THR A 42 6.16 -13.87 -7.64
N GLU A 43 6.76 -12.79 -8.13
CA GLU A 43 8.14 -12.67 -8.60
C GLU A 43 8.86 -11.53 -7.88
N VAL A 44 10.18 -11.40 -8.02
CA VAL A 44 10.89 -10.20 -7.55
C VAL A 44 10.39 -8.98 -8.32
N ARG A 45 9.82 -7.99 -7.62
CA ARG A 45 9.09 -6.87 -8.23
C ARG A 45 9.68 -5.51 -7.85
N PRO A 46 10.74 -5.04 -8.54
CA PRO A 46 11.24 -3.68 -8.37
C PRO A 46 10.17 -2.61 -8.57
N ALA A 47 9.15 -2.90 -9.37
CA ALA A 47 8.00 -2.03 -9.61
C ALA A 47 7.18 -1.70 -8.35
N ASN A 48 7.30 -2.47 -7.27
CA ASN A 48 6.56 -2.24 -6.03
C ASN A 48 6.95 -0.95 -5.30
N VAL A 49 8.00 -0.25 -5.76
CA VAL A 49 8.29 1.12 -5.32
C VAL A 49 7.20 2.12 -5.76
N PHE A 50 6.54 1.87 -6.89
CA PHE A 50 5.60 2.85 -7.46
C PHE A 50 4.34 3.03 -6.61
N PRO A 51 3.66 1.98 -6.13
CA PRO A 51 2.47 2.15 -5.30
C PRO A 51 2.64 3.11 -4.10
N PRO A 52 3.65 2.98 -3.21
CA PRO A 52 3.78 3.92 -2.09
C PRO A 52 4.18 5.34 -2.53
N VAL A 53 5.01 5.47 -3.57
CA VAL A 53 5.42 6.78 -4.11
C VAL A 53 4.25 7.50 -4.76
N PHE A 54 3.52 6.82 -5.66
CA PHE A 54 2.36 7.36 -6.36
C PHE A 54 1.18 7.54 -5.42
N GLY A 55 1.02 6.66 -4.43
CA GLY A 55 0.10 6.87 -3.33
C GLY A 55 0.33 8.22 -2.68
N LEU A 56 1.57 8.49 -2.25
CA LEU A 56 1.88 9.74 -1.58
C LEU A 56 1.73 10.98 -2.49
N LEU A 57 2.18 10.92 -3.75
CA LEU A 57 2.13 12.03 -4.70
C LEU A 57 0.71 12.28 -5.27
N PHE A 58 -0.01 11.22 -5.62
CA PHE A 58 -1.28 11.26 -6.34
C PHE A 58 -2.48 10.81 -5.49
N GLY A 59 -2.28 10.57 -4.19
CA GLY A 59 -3.33 10.32 -3.21
C GLY A 59 -4.24 9.16 -3.60
N PRO A 60 -5.58 9.33 -3.62
CA PRO A 60 -6.50 8.27 -3.99
C PRO A 60 -6.31 7.79 -5.44
N ALA A 61 -5.82 8.63 -6.35
CA ALA A 61 -5.53 8.20 -7.73
C ALA A 61 -4.35 7.23 -7.78
N GLY A 62 -3.32 7.45 -6.95
CA GLY A 62 -2.20 6.53 -6.81
C GLY A 62 -2.63 5.17 -6.25
N ALA A 63 -3.54 5.16 -5.26
CA ALA A 63 -4.09 3.93 -4.69
C ALA A 63 -4.90 3.10 -5.70
N TRP A 64 -5.81 3.74 -6.44
CA TRP A 64 -6.54 3.06 -7.53
C TRP A 64 -5.61 2.62 -8.65
N GLY A 65 -4.62 3.45 -8.99
CA GLY A 65 -3.58 3.13 -9.97
C GLY A 65 -2.79 1.88 -9.60
N ALA A 66 -2.42 1.71 -8.33
CA ALA A 66 -1.76 0.51 -7.84
C ALA A 66 -2.64 -0.75 -7.99
N ALA A 67 -3.92 -0.65 -7.60
CA ALA A 67 -4.87 -1.76 -7.70
C ALA A 67 -5.08 -2.21 -9.16
N ILE A 68 -5.38 -1.25 -10.04
CA ILE A 68 -5.63 -1.51 -11.47
C ILE A 68 -4.35 -1.94 -12.17
N GLY A 69 -3.21 -1.29 -11.87
CA GLY A 69 -1.92 -1.63 -12.45
C GLY A 69 -1.46 -3.04 -12.09
N ASN A 70 -1.71 -3.50 -10.85
CA ASN A 70 -1.48 -4.90 -10.48
C ASN A 70 -2.34 -5.86 -11.30
N LEU A 71 -3.63 -5.58 -11.43
CA LEU A 71 -4.55 -6.43 -12.20
C LEU A 71 -4.15 -6.52 -13.68
N ILE A 72 -3.74 -5.40 -14.29
CA ILE A 72 -3.19 -5.38 -15.66
C ILE A 72 -1.90 -6.22 -15.72
N GLY A 73 -0.99 -6.04 -14.76
CA GLY A 73 0.22 -6.85 -14.66
C GLY A 73 -0.04 -8.35 -14.50
N ASP A 74 -1.11 -8.74 -13.82
CA ASP A 74 -1.55 -10.14 -13.72
C ASP A 74 -2.10 -10.67 -15.05
N LEU A 75 -2.93 -9.87 -15.73
CA LEU A 75 -3.48 -10.20 -17.04
C LEU A 75 -2.39 -10.44 -18.09
N PHE A 76 -1.49 -9.47 -18.27
CA PHE A 76 -0.43 -9.55 -19.29
C PHE A 76 0.74 -10.43 -18.86
N GLY A 77 0.91 -10.65 -17.56
CA GLY A 77 1.92 -11.54 -17.01
C GLY A 77 1.51 -13.01 -16.94
N GLY A 78 0.29 -13.37 -17.37
CA GLY A 78 -0.19 -14.75 -17.38
C GLY A 78 -0.51 -15.33 -15.99
N THR A 79 -0.69 -14.49 -14.97
CA THR A 79 -0.98 -14.91 -13.58
C THR A 79 -2.38 -14.50 -13.13
N LEU A 80 -3.27 -14.15 -14.07
CA LEU A 80 -4.65 -13.80 -13.76
C LEU A 80 -5.38 -14.99 -13.14
N GLY A 81 -5.91 -14.81 -11.93
CA GLY A 81 -6.66 -15.85 -11.23
C GLY A 81 -7.41 -15.31 -10.01
N MET A 82 -7.87 -16.22 -9.14
CA MET A 82 -8.57 -15.82 -7.90
C MET A 82 -7.71 -14.92 -7.01
N GLY A 83 -6.39 -15.11 -7.03
CA GLY A 83 -5.43 -14.25 -6.33
C GLY A 83 -5.45 -12.80 -6.81
N SER A 84 -5.82 -12.52 -8.07
CA SER A 84 -5.85 -11.16 -8.61
C SER A 84 -6.95 -10.29 -8.01
N ILE A 85 -8.05 -10.89 -7.50
CA ILE A 85 -9.11 -10.16 -6.81
C ILE A 85 -8.56 -9.56 -5.50
N PHE A 86 -7.87 -10.37 -4.70
CA PHE A 86 -7.30 -9.90 -3.44
C PHE A 86 -5.98 -9.15 -3.66
N GLY A 87 -5.27 -9.44 -4.75
CA GLY A 87 -4.18 -8.64 -5.27
C GLY A 87 -4.61 -7.20 -5.58
N PHE A 88 -5.81 -7.02 -6.16
CA PHE A 88 -6.39 -5.70 -6.39
C PHE A 88 -6.56 -4.91 -5.08
N PHE A 89 -7.21 -5.51 -4.07
CA PHE A 89 -7.40 -4.85 -2.78
C PHE A 89 -6.09 -4.63 -2.01
N GLY A 90 -5.19 -5.63 -2.00
CA GLY A 90 -3.89 -5.51 -1.35
C GLY A 90 -3.07 -4.36 -1.96
N ASN A 91 -3.01 -4.26 -3.29
CA ASN A 91 -2.30 -3.19 -3.96
C ASN A 91 -3.00 -1.83 -3.82
N PHE A 92 -4.33 -1.79 -3.72
CA PHE A 92 -5.03 -0.58 -3.32
C PHE A 92 -4.50 -0.07 -1.97
N PHE A 93 -4.41 -0.95 -0.96
CA PHE A 93 -3.87 -0.59 0.36
C PHE A 93 -2.39 -0.23 0.32
N LEU A 94 -1.61 -0.86 -0.56
CA LEU A 94 -0.20 -0.54 -0.77
C LEU A 94 0.02 0.92 -1.20
N GLY A 95 -0.86 1.46 -2.05
CA GLY A 95 -0.85 2.89 -2.41
C GLY A 95 -1.65 3.79 -1.47
N PHE A 96 -2.71 3.27 -0.84
CA PHE A 96 -3.59 4.06 0.01
C PHE A 96 -2.98 4.45 1.35
N ILE A 97 -2.31 3.51 2.01
CA ILE A 97 -1.77 3.71 3.37
C ILE A 97 -0.74 4.85 3.42
N PRO A 98 0.24 4.95 2.49
CA PRO A 98 1.26 5.99 2.53
C PRO A 98 0.70 7.40 2.51
N TYR A 99 -0.30 7.67 1.67
CA TYR A 99 -0.91 9.00 1.60
C TYR A 99 -1.82 9.27 2.79
N LYS A 100 -2.55 8.28 3.30
CA LYS A 100 -3.43 8.47 4.47
C LYS A 100 -2.68 8.64 5.78
N MET A 101 -1.51 8.04 5.90
CA MET A 101 -0.72 8.10 7.12
C MET A 101 0.32 9.21 7.12
N TRP A 102 0.62 9.86 5.99
CA TRP A 102 1.68 10.87 5.88
C TRP A 102 1.64 11.92 7.00
N GLY A 103 0.49 12.57 7.18
CA GLY A 103 0.28 13.55 8.26
C GLY A 103 -0.13 12.97 9.61
N ALA A 104 -0.09 11.64 9.77
CA ALA A 104 -0.39 10.89 10.98
C ALA A 104 0.81 10.04 11.47
N THR A 105 2.03 10.39 11.04
CA THR A 105 3.29 9.71 11.41
C THR A 105 3.91 10.20 12.73
N PHE A 106 3.09 10.44 13.76
CA PHE A 106 3.54 10.82 15.12
C PHE A 106 4.53 12.00 15.18
N GLY A 107 4.40 12.96 14.25
CA GLY A 107 5.25 14.15 14.19
C GLY A 107 6.57 13.97 13.44
N LEU A 108 6.80 12.82 12.80
CA LEU A 108 7.94 12.64 11.88
C LEU A 108 7.84 13.62 10.70
N VAL A 109 6.65 13.80 10.13
CA VAL A 109 6.38 14.88 9.17
C VAL A 109 5.95 16.15 9.93
N PRO A 110 6.74 17.24 9.88
CA PRO A 110 6.41 18.47 10.58
C PRO A 110 5.15 19.13 10.00
N LYS A 111 4.30 19.70 10.86
CA LYS A 111 3.07 20.39 10.42
C LYS A 111 3.34 21.60 9.52
N ASN A 112 4.47 22.27 9.71
CA ASN A 112 4.91 23.40 8.90
C ASN A 112 5.60 22.99 7.58
N ASP A 113 5.81 21.70 7.34
CA ASP A 113 6.38 21.18 6.09
C ASP A 113 5.74 19.84 5.72
N MET A 114 4.46 19.88 5.33
CA MET A 114 3.69 18.69 4.94
C MET A 114 3.94 18.22 3.50
N LYS A 115 4.92 18.80 2.82
CA LYS A 115 5.27 18.46 1.43
C LYS A 115 5.55 16.96 1.30
N GLN A 116 4.99 16.34 0.26
CA GLN A 116 5.05 14.91 -0.07
C GLN A 116 6.42 14.51 -0.66
N ASN A 117 7.49 14.83 0.07
CA ASN A 117 8.86 14.56 -0.32
C ASN A 117 9.65 13.99 0.86
N THR A 118 10.90 13.64 0.60
CA THR A 118 11.83 12.99 1.53
C THR A 118 13.11 13.84 1.68
N ASN A 119 12.96 15.16 1.70
CA ASN A 119 14.06 16.15 1.79
C ASN A 119 14.74 16.24 3.16
N SER A 120 14.31 15.46 4.15
CA SER A 120 14.90 15.40 5.47
C SER A 120 14.86 13.97 6.01
N PHE A 121 15.80 13.65 6.90
CA PHE A 121 15.87 12.34 7.53
C PHE A 121 14.56 11.92 8.22
N LYS A 122 13.86 12.86 8.87
CA LYS A 122 12.57 12.58 9.51
C LYS A 122 11.49 12.18 8.50
N LYS A 123 11.45 12.83 7.33
CA LYS A 123 10.52 12.49 6.25
C LYS A 123 10.89 11.19 5.55
N VAL A 124 12.18 10.87 5.43
CA VAL A 124 12.63 9.54 5.01
C VAL A 124 12.08 8.49 5.97
N LEU A 125 12.30 8.65 7.28
CA LEU A 125 11.79 7.71 8.30
C LEU A 125 10.25 7.61 8.27
N ALA A 126 9.55 8.73 8.06
CA ALA A 126 8.10 8.72 7.89
C ALA A 126 7.67 7.89 6.68
N PHE A 127 8.34 8.08 5.54
CA PHE A 127 8.07 7.33 4.32
C PHE A 127 8.33 5.83 4.50
N GLU A 128 9.43 5.47 5.16
CA GLU A 128 9.76 4.07 5.42
C GLU A 128 8.74 3.40 6.35
N LEU A 129 8.33 4.10 7.41
CA LEU A 129 7.28 3.61 8.30
C LEU A 129 5.99 3.33 7.54
N VAL A 130 5.49 4.30 6.76
CA VAL A 130 4.20 4.10 6.06
C VAL A 130 4.31 3.10 4.93
N SER A 131 5.48 2.99 4.26
CA SER A 131 5.72 2.00 3.21
C SER A 131 5.79 0.59 3.76
N LEU A 132 6.41 0.39 4.93
CA LEU A 132 6.43 -0.91 5.62
C LEU A 132 5.02 -1.33 6.06
N VAL A 133 4.26 -0.41 6.65
CA VAL A 133 2.87 -0.66 7.06
C VAL A 133 2.00 -1.00 5.85
N ALA A 134 2.17 -0.29 4.74
CA ALA A 134 1.46 -0.55 3.49
C ALA A 134 1.83 -1.92 2.89
N ALA A 135 3.11 -2.27 2.89
CA ALA A 135 3.61 -3.56 2.43
C ALA A 135 3.05 -4.71 3.26
N ALA A 136 3.05 -4.58 4.59
CA ALA A 136 2.50 -5.57 5.51
C ALA A 136 0.98 -5.72 5.35
N ALA A 137 0.23 -4.62 5.26
CA ALA A 137 -1.20 -4.67 5.03
C ALA A 137 -1.54 -5.39 3.71
N CYS A 138 -0.83 -5.07 2.62
CA CYS A 138 -0.97 -5.74 1.34
C CYS A 138 -0.68 -7.25 1.46
N GLY A 139 0.42 -7.61 2.12
CA GLY A 139 0.80 -9.01 2.36
C GLY A 139 -0.24 -9.78 3.15
N VAL A 140 -0.73 -9.21 4.26
CA VAL A 140 -1.75 -9.83 5.11
C VAL A 140 -3.07 -10.02 4.36
N ILE A 141 -3.54 -9.02 3.62
CA ILE A 141 -4.80 -9.11 2.85
C ILE A 141 -4.73 -10.23 1.81
N ILE A 142 -3.64 -10.30 1.04
CA ILE A 142 -3.50 -11.29 -0.04
C ILE A 142 -3.29 -12.69 0.55
N ALA A 143 -2.39 -12.81 1.54
CA ALA A 143 -2.05 -14.09 2.14
C ALA A 143 -3.22 -14.70 2.91
N TRP A 144 -4.02 -13.89 3.60
CA TRP A 144 -5.20 -14.37 4.31
C TRP A 144 -6.17 -15.07 3.36
N TYR A 145 -6.44 -14.50 2.19
CA TYR A 145 -7.32 -15.10 1.20
C TYR A 145 -6.71 -16.33 0.48
N LEU A 146 -5.43 -16.28 0.12
CA LEU A 146 -4.81 -17.41 -0.57
C LEU A 146 -4.59 -18.62 0.33
N ASP A 147 -4.40 -18.40 1.63
CA ASP A 147 -4.45 -19.47 2.63
C ASP A 147 -5.89 -19.99 2.78
N LEU A 148 -6.87 -19.08 2.79
CA LEU A 148 -8.30 -19.41 2.90
C LEU A 148 -8.76 -20.38 1.81
N THR A 149 -8.24 -20.19 0.61
CA THR A 149 -8.58 -20.96 -0.58
C THR A 149 -7.69 -22.19 -0.77
N GLY A 150 -6.73 -22.44 0.13
CA GLY A 150 -5.83 -23.59 0.07
C GLY A 150 -4.75 -23.50 -1.00
N ILE A 151 -4.53 -22.32 -1.59
CA ILE A 151 -3.61 -22.14 -2.72
C ILE A 151 -2.17 -21.98 -2.22
N VAL A 152 -1.94 -21.07 -1.28
CA VAL A 152 -0.60 -20.79 -0.73
C VAL A 152 -0.68 -20.60 0.78
N PRO A 153 0.24 -21.20 1.58
CA PRO A 153 0.27 -20.99 3.02
C PRO A 153 0.46 -19.52 3.42
N PHE A 154 -0.31 -19.07 4.42
CA PHE A 154 -0.25 -17.71 4.96
C PHE A 154 1.18 -17.30 5.35
N ALA A 155 1.88 -18.12 6.14
CA ALA A 155 3.18 -17.74 6.74
C ALA A 155 4.22 -17.39 5.69
N PHE A 156 4.34 -18.24 4.67
CA PHE A 156 5.24 -18.05 3.55
C PHE A 156 4.83 -16.81 2.73
N LEU A 157 3.56 -16.71 2.36
CA LEU A 157 3.10 -15.69 1.42
C LEU A 157 3.08 -14.29 2.02
N ALA A 158 2.62 -14.15 3.26
CA ALA A 158 2.52 -12.86 3.95
C ALA A 158 3.89 -12.19 4.08
N ILE A 159 4.90 -12.97 4.49
CA ILE A 159 6.28 -12.50 4.60
C ILE A 159 6.87 -12.21 3.22
N THR A 160 6.67 -13.10 2.25
CA THR A 160 7.17 -12.92 0.88
C THR A 160 6.66 -11.63 0.26
N ILE A 161 5.34 -11.38 0.32
CA ILE A 161 4.74 -10.16 -0.24
C ILE A 161 5.22 -8.92 0.53
N THR A 162 5.28 -8.98 1.86
CA THR A 162 5.70 -7.83 2.67
C THR A 162 7.14 -7.42 2.33
N VAL A 163 8.07 -8.38 2.32
CA VAL A 163 9.48 -8.12 2.01
C VAL A 163 9.63 -7.61 0.58
N ASN A 164 8.95 -8.23 -0.38
CA ASN A 164 9.06 -7.86 -1.78
C ASN A 164 8.50 -6.46 -2.05
N ASN A 165 7.35 -6.12 -1.47
CA ASN A 165 6.76 -4.79 -1.59
C ASN A 165 7.63 -3.71 -0.94
N PHE A 166 8.30 -4.04 0.17
CA PHE A 166 9.12 -3.08 0.91
C PHE A 166 10.54 -2.93 0.35
N ALA A 167 11.16 -3.99 -0.16
CA ALA A 167 12.58 -4.02 -0.54
C ALA A 167 12.96 -2.99 -1.60
N ALA A 168 12.14 -2.81 -2.64
CA ALA A 168 12.38 -1.77 -3.64
C ALA A 168 12.03 -0.38 -3.09
N SER A 169 10.96 -0.30 -2.29
CA SER A 169 10.45 0.94 -1.71
C SER A 169 11.44 1.61 -0.76
N VAL A 170 12.11 0.83 0.10
CA VAL A 170 13.05 1.35 1.11
C VAL A 170 14.29 2.00 0.52
N VAL A 171 14.71 1.55 -0.66
CA VAL A 171 15.90 2.10 -1.33
C VAL A 171 15.49 3.18 -2.33
N LEU A 172 14.57 2.85 -3.24
CA LEU A 172 14.25 3.71 -4.38
C LEU A 172 13.17 4.74 -4.05
N GLY A 173 12.28 4.46 -3.10
CA GLY A 173 11.14 5.33 -2.77
C GLY A 173 11.56 6.74 -2.34
N PRO A 174 12.47 6.89 -1.35
CA PRO A 174 12.97 8.21 -0.97
C PRO A 174 13.66 8.94 -2.11
N ILE A 175 14.42 8.24 -2.95
CA ILE A 175 15.12 8.82 -4.10
C ILE A 175 14.10 9.33 -5.13
N LEU A 176 13.10 8.52 -5.47
CA LEU A 176 12.05 8.90 -6.41
C LEU A 176 11.23 10.08 -5.88
N LEU A 177 10.88 10.13 -4.60
CA LEU A 177 10.16 11.26 -4.03
C LEU A 177 10.98 12.56 -4.09
N LEU A 178 12.29 12.51 -3.80
CA LEU A 178 13.17 13.67 -3.96
C LEU A 178 13.21 14.19 -5.40
N LEU A 179 13.23 13.29 -6.38
CA LEU A 179 13.35 13.63 -7.80
C LEU A 179 12.01 14.04 -8.43
N LEU A 180 10.93 13.33 -8.11
CA LEU A 180 9.63 13.50 -8.75
C LEU A 180 8.82 14.63 -8.12
N TYR A 181 8.86 14.79 -6.79
CA TYR A 181 8.03 15.77 -6.09
C TYR A 181 8.17 17.20 -6.65
N PRO A 182 9.38 17.76 -6.87
CA PRO A 182 9.50 19.13 -7.39
C PRO A 182 8.88 19.31 -8.77
N ARG A 183 8.91 18.27 -9.62
CA ARG A 183 8.35 18.28 -10.98
C ARG A 183 6.82 18.16 -10.94
N VAL A 184 6.32 17.19 -10.17
CA VAL A 184 4.89 16.95 -9.97
C VAL A 184 4.21 18.17 -9.35
N LYS A 185 4.83 18.80 -8.34
CA LYS A 185 4.32 20.03 -7.72
C LYS A 185 4.32 21.21 -8.69
N ARG A 186 5.37 21.40 -9.50
CA ARG A 186 5.42 22.46 -10.53
C ARG A 186 4.30 22.32 -11.56
N TRP A 187 3.90 21.09 -11.88
CA TRP A 187 2.80 20.82 -12.80
C TRP A 187 1.41 20.85 -12.13
N GLY A 188 1.33 21.14 -10.82
CA GLY A 188 0.08 21.10 -10.06
C GLY A 188 -0.59 19.72 -10.08
N LEU A 189 0.24 18.66 -10.09
CA LEU A 189 -0.21 17.28 -10.17
C LEU A 189 -0.20 16.54 -8.83
N VAL A 190 0.22 17.20 -7.74
CA VAL A 190 0.05 16.62 -6.40
C VAL A 190 -1.44 16.55 -6.13
N TRP A 191 -1.93 15.46 -5.55
CA TRP A 191 -3.37 15.27 -5.32
C TRP A 191 -4.02 16.39 -4.51
N THR A 192 -3.27 17.03 -3.61
CA THR A 192 -3.71 18.20 -2.82
C THR A 192 -3.84 19.48 -3.64
N ASP A 193 -3.18 19.57 -4.80
CA ASP A 193 -3.31 20.69 -5.75
C ASP A 193 -4.51 20.50 -6.69
N ILE A 194 -5.04 19.27 -6.78
CA ILE A 194 -6.12 18.90 -7.70
C ILE A 194 -7.46 18.78 -6.98
N MET A 195 -7.48 18.11 -5.83
CA MET A 195 -8.70 17.86 -5.07
C MET A 195 -9.06 19.07 -4.21
N ALA A 196 -10.36 19.31 -4.01
CA ALA A 196 -10.82 20.26 -3.02
C ALA A 196 -10.73 19.64 -1.61
N LYS A 197 -10.36 20.43 -0.60
CA LYS A 197 -10.22 19.96 0.79
C LYS A 197 -11.53 19.39 1.33
N GLU A 198 -12.67 19.94 0.91
CA GLU A 198 -14.03 19.54 1.28
C GLU A 198 -14.36 18.14 0.76
N ASP A 199 -13.74 17.71 -0.33
CA ASP A 199 -13.91 16.38 -0.92
C ASP A 199 -13.07 15.30 -0.24
N VAL A 200 -12.25 15.69 0.75
CA VAL A 200 -11.40 14.80 1.52
C VAL A 200 -11.96 14.60 2.92
N ALA A 201 -11.96 13.37 3.40
CA ALA A 201 -12.42 13.08 4.75
C ALA A 201 -11.52 13.75 5.81
N LYS A 202 -12.14 14.45 6.77
CA LYS A 202 -11.49 15.06 7.94
C LYS A 202 -10.85 14.03 8.89
N GLY A 203 -11.26 12.77 8.80
CA GLY A 203 -11.02 11.77 9.86
C GLY A 203 -11.69 12.19 11.17
N PHE A 204 -11.60 11.35 12.19
CA PHE A 204 -12.13 11.68 13.52
C PHE A 204 -11.18 11.34 14.67
N ALA A 205 -10.21 10.46 14.46
CA ALA A 205 -9.27 10.03 15.49
C ALA A 205 -7.93 9.62 14.86
N LYS A 206 -7.20 10.59 14.28
CA LYS A 206 -6.03 10.34 13.43
C LYS A 206 -4.92 9.53 14.12
N THR A 207 -4.55 9.90 15.34
CA THR A 207 -3.50 9.20 16.10
C THR A 207 -3.90 7.76 16.39
N ILE A 208 -5.13 7.54 16.86
CA ILE A 208 -5.65 6.20 17.13
C ILE A 208 -5.76 5.41 15.82
N GLY A 209 -6.23 6.02 14.73
CA GLY A 209 -6.28 5.41 13.41
C GLY A 209 -4.90 5.00 12.90
N SER A 210 -3.87 5.81 13.11
CA SER A 210 -2.48 5.47 12.76
C SER A 210 -1.97 4.27 13.56
N ILE A 211 -2.23 4.25 14.87
CA ILE A 211 -1.88 3.11 15.74
C ILE A 211 -2.63 1.85 15.27
N LEU A 212 -3.93 1.93 15.03
CA LEU A 212 -4.73 0.80 14.56
C LEU A 212 -4.30 0.31 13.19
N MET A 213 -3.85 1.20 12.30
CA MET A 213 -3.30 0.80 11.00
C MET A 213 -2.00 0.01 11.17
N ILE A 214 -1.08 0.49 12.03
CA ILE A 214 0.17 -0.19 12.33
C ILE A 214 -0.09 -1.55 12.99
N VAL A 215 -0.95 -1.59 14.01
CA VAL A 215 -1.30 -2.82 14.73
C VAL A 215 -2.04 -3.78 13.79
N GLY A 216 -2.96 -3.30 12.97
CA GLY A 216 -3.66 -4.10 11.97
C GLY A 216 -2.70 -4.73 10.95
N ALA A 217 -1.80 -3.94 10.37
CA ALA A 217 -0.86 -4.43 9.37
C ALA A 217 0.24 -5.33 9.98
N ILE A 218 1.00 -4.78 10.92
CA ILE A 218 2.18 -5.46 11.50
C ILE A 218 1.75 -6.53 12.51
N GLY A 219 0.75 -6.26 13.34
CA GLY A 219 0.19 -7.25 14.25
C GLY A 219 -0.48 -8.40 13.51
N GLY A 220 -1.23 -8.12 12.44
CA GLY A 220 -1.81 -9.15 11.58
C GLY A 220 -0.76 -10.05 10.93
N LEU A 221 0.36 -9.46 10.49
CA LEU A 221 1.49 -10.20 9.97
C LEU A 221 2.13 -11.09 11.05
N ILE A 222 2.50 -10.51 12.20
CA ILE A 222 3.21 -11.24 13.26
C ILE A 222 2.33 -12.34 13.84
N VAL A 223 1.11 -12.01 14.27
CA VAL A 223 0.20 -12.99 14.89
C VAL A 223 -0.21 -14.06 13.90
N GLY A 224 -0.55 -13.67 12.67
CA GLY A 224 -0.91 -14.63 11.62
C GLY A 224 0.21 -15.62 11.33
N VAL A 225 1.46 -15.14 11.23
CA VAL A 225 2.65 -15.99 11.01
C VAL A 225 2.87 -16.92 12.21
N LEU A 226 2.80 -16.41 13.44
CA LEU A 226 3.01 -17.22 14.65
C LEU A 226 1.96 -18.34 14.76
N VAL A 227 0.69 -18.03 14.50
CA VAL A 227 -0.40 -19.02 14.53
C VAL A 227 -0.27 -20.01 13.38
N ALA A 228 0.07 -19.54 12.18
CA ALA A 228 0.30 -20.40 11.02
C ALA A 228 1.43 -21.40 11.25
N ILE A 229 2.55 -20.98 11.85
CA ILE A 229 3.66 -21.89 12.19
C ILE A 229 3.26 -22.82 13.33
N GLY A 230 2.75 -22.27 14.44
CA GLY A 230 2.53 -23.01 15.67
C GLY A 230 1.34 -23.97 15.64
N VAL A 231 0.25 -23.60 14.96
CA VAL A 231 -0.99 -24.38 14.92
C VAL A 231 -1.14 -25.12 13.61
N ALA A 232 -0.85 -24.45 12.49
CA ALA A 232 -1.04 -25.03 11.16
C ALA A 232 0.22 -25.73 10.61
N GLY A 233 1.34 -25.69 11.33
CA GLY A 233 2.60 -26.33 10.91
C GLY A 233 3.21 -25.72 9.65
N GLN A 234 2.84 -24.48 9.32
CA GLN A 234 3.33 -23.81 8.12
C GLN A 234 4.80 -23.41 8.27
N GLN A 235 5.51 -23.32 7.16
CA GLN A 235 6.91 -22.85 7.14
C GLN A 235 7.00 -21.45 6.53
N LEU A 236 8.02 -20.70 6.97
CA LEU A 236 8.34 -19.37 6.41
C LEU A 236 8.94 -19.46 5.00
N TYR A 237 9.66 -20.55 4.71
CA TYR A 237 10.38 -20.78 3.46
C TYR A 237 9.97 -22.12 2.85
N GLY A 238 8.67 -22.31 2.64
CA GLY A 238 8.14 -23.53 2.04
C GLY A 238 6.62 -23.54 1.96
N PHE A 239 6.09 -24.49 1.19
CA PHE A 239 4.64 -24.68 0.98
C PHE A 239 4.04 -25.75 1.90
N THR A 240 4.79 -26.17 2.92
CA THR A 240 4.39 -27.20 3.87
C THR A 240 3.47 -26.64 4.94
N GLY A 241 2.68 -27.50 5.57
CA GLY A 241 1.71 -27.14 6.61
C GLY A 241 0.29 -27.09 6.06
N ALA A 242 -0.69 -27.15 6.96
CA ALA A 242 -2.09 -27.13 6.57
C ALA A 242 -2.51 -25.70 6.18
N GLN A 243 -2.97 -25.52 4.95
CA GLN A 243 -3.70 -24.30 4.57
C GLN A 243 -5.16 -24.39 5.05
N GLY A 244 -5.83 -23.25 5.07
CA GLY A 244 -7.26 -23.19 5.30
C GLY A 244 -7.68 -23.43 6.75
N GLN A 245 -6.73 -23.30 7.68
CA GLN A 245 -6.98 -23.55 9.09
C GLN A 245 -7.76 -22.41 9.72
N VAL A 246 -8.91 -22.72 10.32
CA VAL A 246 -9.79 -21.75 11.00
C VAL A 246 -9.03 -20.92 12.03
N ALA A 247 -8.05 -21.51 12.73
CA ALA A 247 -7.21 -20.80 13.69
C ALA A 247 -6.38 -19.67 13.03
N VAL A 248 -5.80 -19.91 11.85
CA VAL A 248 -5.05 -18.89 11.11
C VAL A 248 -6.00 -17.78 10.66
N TRP A 249 -7.17 -18.15 10.17
CA TRP A 249 -8.13 -17.18 9.64
C TRP A 249 -8.70 -16.27 10.71
N LEU A 250 -9.16 -16.85 11.83
CA LEU A 250 -9.74 -16.12 12.95
C LEU A 250 -8.71 -15.30 13.71
N SER A 251 -7.43 -15.71 13.69
CA SER A 251 -6.38 -14.90 14.31
C SER A 251 -6.05 -13.64 13.50
N VAL A 252 -6.14 -13.70 12.17
CA VAL A 252 -5.83 -12.56 11.28
C VAL A 252 -7.04 -11.64 11.05
N LEU A 253 -8.27 -12.17 11.05
CA LEU A 253 -9.49 -11.41 10.75
C LEU A 253 -9.66 -10.13 11.59
N PRO A 254 -9.44 -10.11 12.93
CA PRO A 254 -9.53 -8.89 13.72
C PRO A 254 -8.61 -7.78 13.22
N PHE A 255 -7.41 -8.14 12.75
CA PHE A 255 -6.42 -7.19 12.24
C PHE A 255 -6.84 -6.61 10.88
N LEU A 256 -7.45 -7.42 10.01
CA LEU A 256 -8.05 -6.92 8.77
C LEU A 256 -9.17 -5.90 9.07
N LEU A 257 -10.02 -6.19 10.06
CA LEU A 257 -11.06 -5.25 10.49
C LEU A 257 -10.43 -3.96 11.05
N MET A 258 -9.33 -4.05 11.81
CA MET A 258 -8.59 -2.87 12.28
C MET A 258 -8.07 -2.01 11.12
N ILE A 259 -7.54 -2.62 10.05
CA ILE A 259 -7.09 -1.88 8.84
C ILE A 259 -8.25 -1.10 8.23
N ILE A 260 -9.42 -1.70 8.10
CA ILE A 260 -10.62 -1.04 7.54
C ILE A 260 -11.08 0.11 8.45
N VAL A 261 -11.20 -0.13 9.76
CA VAL A 261 -11.62 0.89 10.74
C VAL A 261 -10.62 2.05 10.75
N ALA A 262 -9.32 1.76 10.78
CA ALA A 262 -8.26 2.75 10.71
C ALA A 262 -8.34 3.62 9.44
N SER A 263 -8.70 3.04 8.29
CA SER A 263 -8.86 3.75 7.01
C SER A 263 -9.94 4.84 7.04
N VAL A 264 -10.98 4.64 7.86
CA VAL A 264 -12.05 5.64 8.07
C VAL A 264 -11.63 6.70 9.11
N MET A 265 -10.86 6.29 10.13
CA MET A 265 -10.37 7.17 11.19
C MET A 265 -9.32 8.18 10.71
N LEU A 266 -8.49 7.75 9.76
CA LEU A 266 -7.43 8.57 9.17
C LEU A 266 -7.98 9.70 8.30
N SER A 267 -7.28 10.82 8.34
CA SER A 267 -7.56 12.03 7.55
C SER A 267 -6.62 12.12 6.36
N GLY A 268 -6.95 12.94 5.38
CA GLY A 268 -5.96 13.46 4.42
C GLY A 268 -5.88 14.99 4.41
N GLN A 269 -6.72 15.68 5.17
CA GLN A 269 -6.86 17.14 5.10
C GLN A 269 -5.66 17.92 5.65
N GLU A 270 -4.86 17.30 6.51
CA GLU A 270 -3.64 17.91 7.05
C GLU A 270 -2.56 18.16 6.00
N GLN A 271 -2.68 17.53 4.83
CA GLN A 271 -1.77 17.69 3.69
C GLN A 271 -2.09 18.89 2.81
N PHE A 272 -3.25 19.51 3.02
CA PHE A 272 -3.64 20.76 2.37
C PHE A 272 -3.03 21.92 3.16
N VAL A 273 -1.84 22.35 2.73
CA VAL A 273 -1.18 23.53 3.25
C VAL A 273 -1.64 24.73 2.42
N GLU A 274 -2.14 25.78 3.06
CA GLU A 274 -2.38 27.06 2.41
C GLU A 274 -1.02 27.63 1.99
N GLU A 275 -0.84 27.87 0.70
CA GLU A 275 0.33 28.61 0.22
C GLU A 275 0.16 30.04 0.71
N LEU A 276 1.06 30.48 1.61
CA LEU A 276 1.24 31.91 1.86
C LEU A 276 1.67 32.48 0.50
N GLU A 277 0.85 33.35 -0.08
CA GLU A 277 1.23 34.12 -1.26
C GLU A 277 2.52 34.87 -0.92
N ASP A 278 3.63 34.45 -1.55
CA ASP A 278 4.92 35.15 -1.52
C ASP A 278 4.88 36.40 -2.42
#